data_AF-A0A7W0NKK9-F1
#
_entry.id   AF-A0A7W0NKK9-F1
#
_cell.length_a   1.000
_cell.length_b   1.000
_cell.length_c   1.000
_cell.angle_alpha   90.00
_cell.angle_beta   90.00
_cell.angle_gamma   90.00
#
_symmetry.space_group_name_H-M   'P 1'
#
loop_
_entity.id
_entity.type
_entity.pdbx_description
1 polymer ?
#
loop_
_entity_poly.entity_id
_entity_poly.type
_entity_poly.pdbx_seq_one_letter_code
_entity_poly.pdbx_strand_id
1 'polypeptide(L)' 'MDDESRRSRTRSFLVGAAVGASAAIAAARRLRPKERRRVTPVGLAAFEEAPCYRELVDREREEP' A
#
# COMPACT_ATOMS: atom_id res chain seq x y z
N MET A 1 -40.17 22.68 -3.79
CA MET A 1 -39.91 21.23 -3.92
C MET A 1 -38.56 20.93 -4.60
N ASP A 2 -37.93 21.89 -5.28
CA ASP A 2 -36.66 21.70 -6.01
C ASP A 2 -35.38 21.69 -5.16
N ASP A 3 -35.35 22.43 -4.05
CA ASP A 3 -34.14 22.58 -3.22
C ASP A 3 -33.77 21.29 -2.47
N GLU A 4 -34.79 20.61 -1.93
CA GLU A 4 -34.67 19.30 -1.28
C GLU A 4 -34.16 18.22 -2.26
N SER A 5 -34.61 18.28 -3.52
CA SER A 5 -34.20 17.36 -4.58
C SER A 5 -32.76 17.59 -5.05
N ARG A 6 -32.29 18.85 -5.04
CA ARG A 6 -30.88 19.17 -5.30
C ARG A 6 -29.97 18.72 -4.16
N ARG A 7 -30.37 18.97 -2.91
CA ARG A 7 -29.59 18.58 -1.71
C ARG A 7 -29.46 17.07 -1.57
N SER A 8 -30.50 16.31 -1.89
CA SER A 8 -30.44 14.84 -1.85
C SER A 8 -29.49 14.29 -2.92
N ARG A 9 -29.50 14.86 -4.12
CA ARG A 9 -28.63 14.45 -5.22
C ARG A 9 -27.16 14.73 -4.93
N THR A 10 -26.81 15.91 -4.42
CA THR A 10 -25.42 16.24 -4.03
C THR A 10 -24.92 15.35 -2.90
N ARG A 11 -25.79 15.00 -1.94
CA ARG A 11 -25.46 14.06 -0.86
C ARG A 11 -25.11 12.67 -1.40
N SER A 12 -25.86 12.15 -2.37
CA SER A 12 -25.57 10.86 -3.00
C SER A 12 -24.23 10.87 -3.74
N PHE A 13 -23.87 11.97 -4.40
CA PHE A 13 -22.55 12.12 -5.04
C PHE A 13 -21.42 12.13 -4.02
N LEU A 14 -21.56 12.84 -2.89
CA LEU A 14 -20.55 12.84 -1.82
C LEU A 14 -20.36 11.46 -1.22
N VAL A 15 -21.45 10.72 -0.98
CA VAL A 15 -21.38 9.34 -0.48
C VAL A 15 -20.68 8.44 -1.49
N GLY A 16 -21.06 8.51 -2.77
CA GLY A 16 -20.40 7.74 -3.83
C GLY A 16 -18.91 8.05 -3.95
N ALA A 17 -18.54 9.34 -3.88
CA ALA A 17 -17.14 9.77 -3.91
C ALA A 17 -16.35 9.26 -2.70
N ALA A 18 -16.92 9.32 -1.49
CA ALA A 18 -16.26 8.82 -0.28
C ALA A 18 -16.04 7.30 -0.32
N VAL A 19 -17.02 6.54 -0.80
CA VAL A 19 -16.91 5.09 -0.97
C VAL A 19 -15.87 4.75 -2.03
N GLY A 20 -15.91 5.42 -3.19
CA GLY A 20 -14.93 5.23 -4.27
C GLY A 20 -13.50 5.56 -3.84
N ALA A 21 -13.29 6.67 -3.14
CA ALA A 21 -11.98 7.05 -2.59
C ALA A 21 -11.46 6.02 -1.58
N SER A 22 -12.34 5.53 -0.68
CA SER A 22 -11.98 4.51 0.31
C SER A 22 -11.58 3.19 -0.36
N ALA A 23 -12.32 2.76 -1.37
CA ALA A 23 -12.02 1.56 -2.15
C ALA A 23 -10.69 1.70 -2.91
N ALA A 24 -10.44 2.85 -3.54
CA ALA A 24 -9.18 3.13 -4.23
C ALA A 24 -7.98 3.09 -3.26
N ILE A 25 -8.10 3.69 -2.08
CA ILE A 25 -7.06 3.66 -1.04
C ILE A 25 -6.81 2.23 -0.55
N ALA A 26 -7.87 1.45 -0.31
CA ALA A 26 -7.75 0.06 0.13
C ALA A 26 -7.07 -0.81 -0.94
N ALA A 27 -7.44 -0.66 -2.21
CA ALA A 27 -6.82 -1.35 -3.33
C ALA A 27 -5.34 -0.97 -3.48
N ALA A 28 -5.01 0.33 -3.37
CA ALA A 28 -3.63 0.80 -3.40
C ALA A 28 -2.80 0.23 -2.24
N ARG A 29 -3.37 0.13 -1.03
CA ARG A 29 -2.70 -0.52 0.12
C ARG A 29 -2.51 -2.02 -0.07
N ARG A 30 -3.43 -2.71 -0.76
CA ARG A 30 -3.31 -4.13 -1.08
C ARG A 30 -2.26 -4.40 -2.16
N LEU A 31 -2.16 -3.50 -3.15
CA LEU A 31 -1.18 -3.59 -4.24
C LEU A 31 0.21 -3.16 -3.82
N ARG A 32 0.33 -2.26 -2.84
CA ARG A 32 1.62 -1.97 -2.23
C ARG A 32 2.20 -3.28 -1.69
N PRO A 33 3.36 -3.73 -2.18
CA PRO A 33 4.06 -4.85 -1.59
C PRO A 33 4.27 -4.47 -0.13
N LYS A 34 3.54 -5.13 0.78
CA LYS A 34 3.86 -5.04 2.20
C LYS A 34 5.31 -5.46 2.26
N GLU A 35 6.21 -4.57 2.70
CA GLU A 35 7.60 -4.92 3.00
C GLU A 35 7.51 -6.18 3.84
N ARG A 36 7.73 -7.33 3.20
CA ARG A 36 7.79 -8.59 3.90
C ARG A 36 9.07 -8.43 4.67
N ARG A 37 8.96 -8.03 5.94
CA ARG A 37 10.07 -8.08 6.87
C ARG A 37 10.59 -9.50 6.76
N ARG A 38 11.67 -9.70 6.01
CA ARG A 38 12.28 -11.01 5.81
C ARG A 38 12.60 -11.46 7.23
N VAL A 39 11.85 -12.43 7.72
CA VAL A 39 12.12 -13.01 9.03
C VAL A 39 13.26 -13.98 8.77
N THR A 40 14.48 -13.53 8.96
CA THR A 40 15.65 -14.39 8.79
C THR A 40 15.62 -15.44 9.88
N PRO A 41 15.68 -16.74 9.54
CA PRO A 41 15.86 -17.79 10.54
C PRO A 41 17.14 -17.51 11.35
N VAL A 42 17.10 -17.77 12.66
CA VAL A 42 18.17 -17.40 13.62
C VAL A 42 19.57 -17.82 13.15
N GLY A 43 19.71 -18.97 12.50
CA GLY A 43 21.01 -19.46 12.00
C GLY A 43 21.54 -18.78 10.73
N LEU A 44 20.69 -18.05 10.00
CA LEU A 44 21.07 -17.36 8.76
C LEU A 44 21.33 -15.87 8.96
N ALA A 45 20.96 -15.30 10.12
CA ALA A 45 21.18 -13.90 10.43
C ALA A 45 22.66 -13.51 10.40
N ALA A 46 23.57 -14.41 10.80
CA ALA A 46 25.01 -14.15 10.77
C ALA A 46 25.56 -13.95 9.34
N PHE A 47 24.92 -14.53 8.32
CA PHE A 47 25.33 -14.37 6.92
C PHE A 47 24.81 -13.08 6.29
N GLU A 48 23.80 -12.43 6.90
CA GLU A 48 23.31 -11.12 6.43
C GLU A 48 24.30 -9.97 6.72
N GLU A 49 25.23 -10.19 7.64
CA GLU A 49 26.32 -9.25 7.93
C GLU A 49 27.48 -9.36 6.92
N ALA A 50 27.50 -10.40 6.08
CA ALA A 50 28.54 -10.58 5.08
C ALA A 50 28.50 -9.43 4.04
N PRO A 51 29.66 -8.83 3.69
CA PRO A 51 29.71 -7.73 2.72
C PRO A 51 29.07 -8.08 1.37
N CYS A 52 29.33 -9.29 0.88
CA CYS A 52 28.77 -9.79 -0.39
C CYS A 52 27.24 -9.94 -0.37
N TYR A 53 26.65 -10.19 0.80
CA TYR A 53 25.20 -10.26 0.94
C TYR A 53 24.58 -8.85 0.90
N ARG A 54 25.20 -7.88 1.58
CA ARG A 54 24.72 -6.48 1.57
C ARG A 54 24.72 -5.88 0.18
N GLU A 55 25.81 -6.04 -0.57
CA GLU A 55 25.91 -5.57 -1.95
C GLU A 55 24.81 -6.16 -2.84
N LEU A 56 24.49 -7.44 -2.65
CA LEU A 56 23.43 -8.11 -3.40
C LEU A 56 22.04 -7.57 -3.04
N VAL A 57 21.76 -7.39 -1.74
CA VAL A 57 20.48 -6.83 -1.26
C VAL A 57 20.31 -5.38 -1.70
N ASP A 58 21.37 -4.58 -1.70
CA ASP A 58 21.31 -3.19 -2.12
C ASP A 58 21.02 -3.09 -3.63
N ARG A 59 21.65 -3.93 -4.45
CA ARG A 59 21.32 -4.02 -5.90
C ARG A 59 19.86 -4.43 -6.14
N GLU A 60 19.35 -5.41 -5.41
CA GLU A 60 17.95 -5.87 -5.52
C GLU A 60 16.93 -4.79 -5.09
N ARG A 61 17.35 -3.79 -4.31
CA ARG A 61 16.52 -2.62 -3.94
C ARG A 61 16.57 -1.51 -4.97
N GLU A 62 17.69 -1.37 -5.67
CA GLU A 62 17.91 -0.36 -6.70
C GLU A 62 17.33 -0.78 -8.06
N GLU A 63 17.21 -2.08 -8.33
CA GLU A 63 16.52 -2.61 -9.51
C GLU A 63 14.99 -2.71 -9.26
N PRO A 64 14.17 -1.88 -9.93
CA PRO A 64 12.72 -1.81 -9.70
C PRO A 64 11.91 -2.95 -10.31
#